data_AF-A0A1V5I8A0-F1
#
_entry.id   AF-A0A1V5I8A0-F1
#
_cell.length_a   1.000
_cell.length_b   1.000
_cell.length_c   1.000
_cell.angle_alpha   90.00
_cell.angle_beta   90.00
_cell.angle_gamma   90.00
#
_symmetry.space_group_name_H-M   'P 1'
#
loop_
_entity.id
_entity.type
_entity.pdbx_description
1 polymer ?
#
loop_
_entity_poly.entity_id
_entity_poly.type
_entity_poly.pdbx_seq_one_letter_code
_entity_poly.pdbx_strand_id
1 'polypeptide(L)'
;MDAERTPLEMSEEDKTALSLLQHFCYTVGSANDAEDHGYGGEARRMREESCESIRNLVDQTPFLLEHFPGLKEELDTFRFQAFGWSSVAHEAEALLAGDVL
;
A
#
# COMPACT_ATOMS: atom_id res chain seq x y z
N MET A 1 34.88 -7.19 -1.01
CA MET A 1 34.15 -8.11 -0.10
C MET A 1 32.70 -7.76 -0.29
N ASP A 2 32.15 -8.29 -1.38
CA ASP A 2 30.75 -8.16 -1.74
C ASP A 2 29.98 -9.03 -0.75
N ALA A 3 29.29 -8.38 0.18
CA ALA A 3 28.27 -9.05 0.95
C ALA A 3 27.18 -9.45 -0.05
N GLU A 4 27.19 -10.72 -0.45
CA GLU A 4 26.09 -11.39 -1.11
C GLU A 4 24.85 -11.15 -0.24
N ARG A 5 24.08 -10.10 -0.58
CA ARG A 5 22.77 -9.86 0.03
C ARG A 5 21.92 -11.04 -0.39
N THR A 6 21.78 -12.00 0.50
CA THR A 6 20.83 -13.09 0.36
C THR A 6 19.47 -12.41 0.19
N PRO A 7 18.71 -12.66 -0.90
CA PRO A 7 17.37 -12.12 -1.04
C PRO A 7 16.59 -12.52 0.22
N LEU A 8 15.88 -11.57 0.83
CA LEU A 8 14.84 -11.92 1.80
C LEU A 8 13.92 -12.93 1.10
N GLU A 9 13.93 -14.19 1.51
CA GLU A 9 12.98 -15.17 1.01
C GLU A 9 11.60 -14.81 1.55
N MET A 10 10.90 -13.92 0.85
CA MET A 10 9.52 -13.57 1.12
C MET A 10 8.60 -14.74 0.77
N SER A 11 7.67 -15.04 1.66
CA SER A 11 6.67 -16.06 1.41
C SER A 11 5.72 -15.63 0.29
N GLU A 12 5.03 -16.60 -0.32
CA GLU A 12 3.97 -16.29 -1.30
C GLU A 12 2.80 -15.51 -0.66
N GLU A 13 2.58 -15.68 0.64
CA GLU A 13 1.60 -14.91 1.41
C GLU A 13 2.02 -13.44 1.52
N ASP A 14 3.29 -13.16 1.81
CA ASP A 14 3.84 -11.80 1.90
C ASP A 14 3.80 -11.10 0.53
N LYS A 15 4.16 -11.81 -0.55
CA LYS A 15 4.05 -11.30 -1.92
C LYS A 15 2.60 -10.97 -2.28
N THR A 16 1.67 -11.83 -1.88
CA THR A 16 0.23 -11.60 -2.09
C THR A 16 -0.22 -10.37 -1.32
N ALA A 17 0.20 -10.22 -0.06
CA ALA A 17 -0.14 -9.07 0.76
C ALA A 17 0.42 -7.77 0.16
N LEU A 18 1.67 -7.75 -0.30
CA LEU A 18 2.24 -6.58 -0.99
C LEU A 18 1.49 -6.24 -2.27
N SER A 19 1.11 -7.25 -3.06
CA SER A 19 0.36 -7.05 -4.31
C SER A 19 -1.01 -6.45 -4.03
N LEU A 20 -1.68 -6.90 -2.96
CA LEU A 20 -2.97 -6.35 -2.52
C LEU A 20 -2.80 -4.92 -1.97
N LEU A 21 -1.78 -4.67 -1.16
CA LEU A 21 -1.47 -3.34 -0.65
C LEU A 21 -1.26 -2.34 -1.81
N GLN A 22 -0.43 -2.72 -2.79
CA GLN A 22 -0.16 -1.93 -3.98
C GLN A 22 -1.46 -1.67 -4.77
N HIS A 23 -2.27 -2.71 -4.99
CA HIS A 23 -3.55 -2.58 -5.69
C HIS A 23 -4.46 -1.54 -5.01
N PHE A 24 -4.65 -1.63 -3.70
CA PHE A 24 -5.51 -0.68 -2.97
C PHE A 24 -4.95 0.74 -2.99
N CYS A 25 -3.62 0.91 -2.93
CA CYS A 25 -3.00 2.23 -3.07
C CYS A 25 -3.29 2.85 -4.45
N TYR A 26 -3.17 2.08 -5.54
CA TYR A 26 -3.50 2.58 -6.88
C TYR A 26 -5.00 2.85 -7.05
N THR A 27 -5.87 2.11 -6.37
CA THR A 27 -7.31 2.41 -6.33
C THR A 27 -7.59 3.75 -5.64
N VAL A 28 -6.87 4.10 -4.57
CA VAL A 28 -6.94 5.44 -3.96
C VAL A 28 -6.49 6.52 -4.95
N GLY A 29 -5.39 6.30 -5.67
CA GLY A 29 -4.96 7.23 -6.72
C GLY A 29 -6.00 7.41 -7.84
N SER A 30 -6.62 6.32 -8.28
CA SER A 30 -7.70 6.34 -9.27
C SER A 30 -8.94 7.08 -8.77
N ALA A 31 -9.24 6.97 -7.47
CA ALA A 31 -10.33 7.69 -6.86
C ALA A 31 -10.08 9.21 -6.84
N ASN A 32 -8.84 9.64 -6.61
CA ASN A 32 -8.48 11.06 -6.66
C ASN A 32 -8.66 11.63 -8.08
N ASP A 33 -8.23 10.90 -9.10
CA ASP A 33 -8.47 11.27 -10.50
C ASP A 33 -9.97 11.34 -10.82
N ALA A 34 -10.75 10.35 -10.36
CA ALA A 34 -12.20 10.34 -10.53
C ALA A 34 -12.89 11.54 -9.86
N GLU A 35 -12.42 11.97 -8.68
CA GLU A 35 -12.92 13.17 -8.00
C GLU A 35 -12.65 14.45 -8.80
N ASP A 36 -11.43 14.60 -9.34
CA ASP A 36 -11.04 15.71 -10.20
C ASP A 36 -11.90 15.78 -11.49
N HIS A 37 -12.43 14.63 -11.92
CA HIS A 37 -13.36 14.50 -13.05
C HIS A 37 -14.85 14.58 -12.67
N GLY A 38 -15.19 14.89 -11.41
CA GLY A 38 -16.56 15.12 -10.97
C GLY A 38 -17.32 13.88 -10.47
N TYR A 39 -16.64 12.74 -10.30
CA TYR A 39 -17.22 11.50 -9.78
C TYR A 39 -17.08 11.37 -8.26
N GLY A 40 -17.30 12.45 -7.51
CA GLY A 40 -16.98 12.53 -6.07
C GLY A 40 -17.63 11.45 -5.18
N GLY A 41 -18.84 10.99 -5.51
CA GLY A 41 -19.50 9.91 -4.77
C GLY A 41 -18.78 8.56 -4.91
N GLU A 42 -18.42 8.20 -6.13
CA GLU A 42 -17.68 6.96 -6.42
C GLU A 42 -16.24 7.05 -5.91
N ALA A 43 -15.58 8.18 -6.13
CA ALA A 43 -14.25 8.46 -5.61
C ALA A 43 -14.18 8.30 -4.08
N ARG A 44 -15.15 8.88 -3.36
CA ARG A 44 -15.23 8.73 -1.91
C ARG A 44 -15.37 7.26 -1.50
N ARG A 45 -16.28 6.52 -2.14
CA ARG A 45 -16.50 5.09 -1.88
C ARG A 45 -15.21 4.29 -2.10
N MET A 46 -14.56 4.47 -3.24
CA MET A 46 -13.31 3.79 -3.59
C MET A 46 -12.22 4.02 -2.54
N ARG A 47 -12.06 5.26 -2.04
CA ARG A 47 -11.09 5.58 -0.98
C ARG A 47 -11.42 4.91 0.33
N GLU A 48 -12.68 4.99 0.76
CA GLU A 48 -13.13 4.39 2.03
C GLU A 48 -12.94 2.87 2.01
N GLU A 49 -13.40 2.19 0.96
CA GLU A 49 -13.27 0.73 0.81
C GLU A 49 -11.80 0.28 0.70
N SER A 50 -10.97 1.04 -0.02
CA SER A 50 -9.54 0.74 -0.15
C SER A 50 -8.81 0.94 1.18
N CYS A 51 -9.07 2.03 1.90
CA CYS A 51 -8.44 2.27 3.21
C CYS A 51 -8.89 1.23 4.25
N GLU A 52 -10.16 0.83 4.25
CA GLU A 52 -10.65 -0.27 5.10
C GLU A 52 -9.97 -1.60 4.75
N SER A 53 -9.85 -1.91 3.46
CA SER A 53 -9.18 -3.13 3.00
C SER A 53 -7.71 -3.16 3.38
N ILE A 54 -7.00 -2.02 3.29
CA ILE A 54 -5.62 -1.91 3.76
C ILE A 54 -5.53 -2.12 5.28
N ARG A 55 -6.43 -1.52 6.08
CA ARG A 55 -6.45 -1.76 7.53
C ARG A 55 -6.60 -3.24 7.86
N ASN A 56 -7.58 -3.91 7.23
CA ASN A 56 -7.82 -5.33 7.41
C ASN A 56 -6.61 -6.18 6.99
N LEU A 57 -5.94 -5.82 5.90
CA LEU A 57 -4.76 -6.52 5.42
C LEU A 57 -3.58 -6.39 6.40
N VAL A 58 -3.32 -5.18 6.89
CA VAL A 58 -2.25 -4.92 7.85
C VAL A 58 -2.51 -5.58 9.21
N ASP A 59 -3.79 -5.74 9.61
CA ASP A 59 -4.16 -6.49 10.82
C ASP A 59 -3.89 -8.00 10.70
N GLN A 60 -3.96 -8.55 9.49
CA GLN A 60 -3.79 -9.98 9.22
C GLN A 60 -2.36 -10.37 8.87
N THR A 61 -1.54 -9.40 8.43
CA THR A 61 -0.21 -9.67 7.89
C THR A 61 0.87 -8.88 8.64
N PRO A 62 1.50 -9.46 9.69
CA PRO A 62 2.55 -8.81 10.46
C PRO A 62 3.72 -8.27 9.62
N PHE A 63 4.07 -8.96 8.52
CA PHE A 63 5.09 -8.55 7.56
C PHE A 63 4.89 -7.10 7.08
N LEU A 64 3.64 -6.68 6.83
CA LEU A 64 3.36 -5.31 6.38
C LEU A 64 3.65 -4.27 7.48
N LEU A 65 3.46 -4.60 8.75
CA LEU A 65 3.78 -3.69 9.85
C LEU A 65 5.30 -3.57 10.09
N GLU A 66 6.04 -4.63 9.79
CA GLU A 66 7.51 -4.62 9.87
C GLU A 66 8.12 -3.74 8.77
N HIS A 67 7.57 -3.81 7.55
CA HIS A 67 8.07 -3.08 6.40
C HIS A 67 7.48 -1.67 6.23
N PHE A 68 6.25 -1.43 6.68
CA PHE A 68 5.59 -0.12 6.60
C PHE A 68 5.25 0.40 8.01
N PRO A 69 6.26 0.75 8.82
CA PRO A 69 6.03 1.23 10.16
C PRO A 69 5.24 2.55 10.13
N GLY A 70 4.10 2.58 10.82
CA GLY A 70 3.23 3.75 10.86
C GLY A 70 2.13 3.78 9.80
N LEU A 71 2.05 2.78 8.91
CA LEU A 71 0.97 2.71 7.89
C LEU A 71 -0.43 2.81 8.51
N LYS A 72 -0.66 2.18 9.66
CA LYS A 72 -1.93 2.29 10.39
C LYS A 72 -2.24 3.73 10.81
N GLU A 73 -1.26 4.42 11.38
CA GLU A 73 -1.42 5.82 11.80
C GLU A 73 -1.64 6.73 10.59
N GLU A 74 -0.95 6.46 9.48
CA GLU A 74 -1.08 7.23 8.25
C GLU A 74 -2.48 7.09 7.63
N LEU A 75 -3.05 5.88 7.62
CA LEU A 75 -4.41 5.58 7.12
C LEU A 75 -5.51 6.35 7.89
N ASP A 76 -5.25 6.73 9.13
CA ASP A 76 -6.16 7.53 9.96
C ASP A 76 -6.03 9.03 9.68
N THR A 77 -5.06 9.43 8.85
CA THR A 77 -4.92 10.80 8.39
C THR A 77 -5.50 10.99 7.00
N PHE A 78 -5.96 12.21 6.71
CA PHE A 78 -6.31 12.61 5.35
C PHE A 78 -5.09 12.60 4.40
N ARG A 79 -3.85 12.58 4.93
CA ARG A 79 -2.64 12.61 4.09
C ARG A 79 -2.48 11.34 3.26
N PHE A 80 -2.84 10.17 3.81
CA PHE A 80 -2.76 8.93 3.06
C PHE A 80 -3.63 8.99 1.80
N GLN A 81 -4.88 9.43 1.96
CA GLN A 81 -5.84 9.55 0.87
C GLN A 81 -5.38 10.57 -0.19
N ALA A 82 -4.78 11.68 0.24
CA ALA A 82 -4.32 12.72 -0.68
C ALA A 82 -3.04 12.34 -1.42
N PHE A 83 -2.01 11.85 -0.71
CA PHE A 83 -0.66 11.68 -1.27
C PHE A 83 0.10 10.44 -0.77
N GLY A 84 -0.11 10.03 0.49
CA GLY A 84 0.66 8.96 1.15
C GLY A 84 0.57 7.60 0.46
N TRP A 85 -0.58 7.30 -0.15
CA TRP A 85 -0.79 6.07 -0.94
C TRP A 85 0.29 5.85 -1.99
N SER A 86 0.80 6.91 -2.62
CA SER A 86 1.74 6.80 -3.74
C SER A 86 3.12 6.32 -3.27
N SER A 87 3.59 6.79 -2.12
CA SER A 87 4.86 6.35 -1.54
C SER A 87 4.79 4.89 -1.13
N VAL A 88 3.71 4.49 -0.47
CA VAL A 88 3.46 3.09 -0.06
C VAL A 88 3.36 2.16 -1.28
N ALA A 89 2.71 2.59 -2.37
CA ALA A 89 2.61 1.81 -3.60
C ALA A 89 3.99 1.53 -4.24
N HIS A 90 4.85 2.55 -4.29
CA HIS A 90 6.20 2.42 -4.87
C HIS A 90 7.10 1.55 -3.99
N GLU A 91 7.01 1.69 -2.66
CA GLU A 91 7.76 0.86 -1.73
C GLU A 91 7.30 -0.61 -1.80
N ALA A 92 6.00 -0.87 -1.90
CA ALA A 92 5.49 -2.22 -2.14
C ALA A 92 5.96 -2.80 -3.49
N GLU A 93 6.04 -1.98 -4.54
CA GLU A 93 6.60 -2.38 -5.84
C GLU A 93 8.07 -2.77 -5.75
N ALA A 94 8.88 -1.96 -5.07
CA ALA A 94 10.30 -2.23 -4.87
C ALA A 94 10.51 -3.56 -4.13
N LEU A 95 9.76 -3.79 -3.05
CA LEU A 95 9.81 -5.05 -2.30
C LEU A 95 9.43 -6.26 -3.18
N LEU A 96 8.38 -6.13 -4.02
CA LEU A 96 7.98 -7.17 -4.96
C LEU A 96 9.02 -7.45 -6.05
N ALA A 97 9.73 -6.41 -6.51
CA ALA A 97 10.81 -6.52 -7.48
C ALA A 97 12.10 -7.13 -6.87
N GLY A 98 12.16 -7.28 -5.54
CA GLY A 98 13.36 -7.71 -4.83
C GLY A 98 14.37 -6.57 -4.65
N ASP A 99 13.95 -5.33 -4.84
CA ASP A 99 14.77 -4.16 -4.56
C ASP A 99 14.81 -3.94 -3.05
N VAL A 100 16.02 -4.01 -2.49
CA VAL A 100 16.26 -3.63 -1.09
C VAL A 100 16.41 -2.11 -1.06
N LEU A 101 15.39 -1.42 -0.53
CA LEU A 101 15.41 0.02 -0.22
C LEU A 101 16.53 0.38 0.76
#